data_AF-A0A6J2AX96-F1
#
_entry.id   AF-A0A6J2AX96-F1
#
_cell.length_a   1.000
_cell.length_b   1.000
_cell.length_c   1.000
_cell.angle_alpha   90.00
_cell.angle_beta   90.00
_cell.angle_gamma   90.00
#
_symmetry.space_group_name_H-M   'P 1'
#
loop_
_entity.id
_entity.type
_entity.pdbx_description
1 polymer ?
#
loop_
_entity_poly.entity_id
_entity_poly.type
_entity_poly.pdbx_seq_one_letter_code
_entity_poly.pdbx_strand_id
1 'polypeptide(L)'
;MAQEVSEYLSQNPRVAAWVEALRCDGETDKHWRHRREFLLRNAGDLAPTGGAAAANTEEAADAESGTRNRQLQQLISFSMAWANHVFLGCRYPQKVMDKILSMAEGIKVTGAPIHTTRDELVAKKG
;
A
#
# COMPACT_ATOMS: atom_id res chain seq x y z
N MET A 1 5.24 14.43 -5.91
CA MET A 1 4.93 13.17 -5.20
C MET A 1 4.47 13.41 -3.75
N ALA A 2 5.32 13.53 -2.72
CA ALA A 2 4.82 13.66 -1.32
C ALA A 2 3.94 14.90 -1.07
N GLN A 3 4.22 16.00 -1.78
CA GLN A 3 3.44 17.23 -1.74
C GLN A 3 2.08 17.08 -2.47
N GLU A 4 2.06 16.34 -3.59
CA GLU A 4 0.84 16.01 -4.35
C GLU A 4 -0.13 15.14 -3.52
N VAL A 5 0.39 14.18 -2.74
CA VAL A 5 -0.45 13.35 -1.85
C VAL A 5 -1.08 14.18 -0.76
N SER A 6 -0.30 15.05 -0.11
CA SER A 6 -0.81 15.91 0.96
C SER A 6 -1.89 16.84 0.44
N GLU A 7 -1.69 17.42 -0.74
CA GLU A 7 -2.67 18.28 -1.40
C GLU A 7 -3.94 17.50 -1.75
N TYR A 8 -3.81 16.34 -2.39
CA TYR A 8 -4.94 15.47 -2.72
C TYR A 8 -5.78 15.11 -1.48
N LEU A 9 -5.13 14.72 -0.38
CA LEU A 9 -5.83 14.36 0.85
C LEU A 9 -6.52 15.57 1.52
N SER A 10 -5.96 16.77 1.39
CA SER A 10 -6.61 18.00 1.88
C SER A 10 -7.91 18.31 1.13
N GLN A 11 -7.97 17.98 -0.16
CA GLN A 11 -9.15 18.16 -1.00
C GLN A 11 -10.17 17.02 -0.86
N ASN A 12 -9.77 15.86 -0.34
CA ASN A 12 -10.57 14.64 -0.27
C ASN A 12 -10.64 14.08 1.17
N PRO A 13 -11.36 14.73 2.10
CA PRO A 13 -11.36 14.37 3.52
C PRO A 13 -11.88 12.95 3.78
N ARG A 14 -12.81 12.45 2.97
CA ARG A 14 -13.33 11.07 3.09
C ARG A 14 -12.26 10.04 2.74
N VAL A 15 -11.48 10.29 1.68
CA VAL A 15 -10.36 9.42 1.29
C VAL A 15 -9.24 9.52 2.33
N ALA A 16 -8.99 10.70 2.89
CA ALA A 16 -8.03 10.90 3.96
C ALA A 16 -8.38 10.10 5.21
N ALA A 17 -9.63 10.19 5.69
CA ALA A 17 -10.08 9.39 6.84
C ALA A 17 -10.01 7.89 6.55
N TRP A 18 -10.43 7.46 5.35
CA TRP A 18 -10.37 6.06 4.93
C TRP A 18 -8.94 5.51 4.92
N VAL A 19 -8.00 6.23 4.29
CA VAL A 19 -6.63 5.73 4.20
C VAL A 19 -5.94 5.76 5.56
N GLU A 20 -6.19 6.78 6.39
CA GLU A 20 -5.59 6.86 7.73
C GLU A 20 -6.10 5.75 8.65
N ALA A 21 -7.36 5.30 8.49
CA ALA A 21 -7.89 4.14 9.20
C ALA A 21 -7.20 2.81 8.84
N LEU A 22 -6.42 2.76 7.75
CA LEU A 22 -5.65 1.58 7.36
C LEU A 22 -4.27 1.52 8.00
N ARG A 23 -3.80 2.58 8.68
CA ARG A 23 -2.50 2.64 9.35
C ARG A 23 -2.47 1.67 10.54
N CYS A 24 -1.35 0.96 10.72
CA CYS A 24 -1.12 0.11 11.89
C CYS A 24 -0.28 0.84 12.96
N ASP A 25 -0.50 0.52 14.24
CA ASP A 25 0.20 1.14 15.38
C ASP A 25 1.72 0.95 15.36
N GLY A 26 2.21 -0.13 14.74
CA GLY A 26 3.64 -0.42 14.61
C GLY A 26 4.37 0.36 13.50
N GLU A 27 3.68 1.19 12.72
CA GLU A 27 4.26 1.90 11.58
C GLU A 27 4.88 3.25 11.98
N THR A 28 6.19 3.38 11.78
CA THR A 28 6.87 4.69 11.84
C THR A 28 6.31 5.64 10.77
N ASP A 29 6.41 6.96 10.97
CA ASP A 29 5.92 7.94 10.00
C ASP A 29 6.57 7.81 8.61
N LYS A 30 7.84 7.38 8.58
CA LYS A 30 8.53 7.14 7.31
C LYS A 30 7.95 5.94 6.56
N HIS A 31 7.66 4.86 7.29
CA HIS A 31 7.00 3.68 6.75
C HIS A 31 5.60 4.06 6.24
N TRP A 32 4.80 4.69 7.10
CA TRP A 32 3.43 5.08 6.79
C TRP A 32 3.34 6.00 5.58
N ARG A 33 4.20 7.02 5.48
CA ARG A 33 4.20 7.96 4.35
C ARG A 33 4.26 7.26 2.99
N HIS A 34 5.12 6.24 2.86
CA HIS A 34 5.29 5.54 1.60
C HIS A 34 4.21 4.47 1.40
N ARG A 35 3.77 3.78 2.47
CA ARG A 35 2.68 2.81 2.38
C ARG A 35 1.36 3.49 2.00
N ARG A 36 1.10 4.67 2.55
CA ARG A 36 -0.07 5.51 2.20
C ARG A 36 -0.08 5.87 0.72
N GLU A 37 1.07 6.24 0.16
CA GLU A 37 1.19 6.50 -1.28
C GLU A 37 0.90 5.24 -2.12
N PHE A 38 1.45 4.10 -1.70
CA PHE A 38 1.17 2.81 -2.35
C PHE A 38 -0.34 2.50 -2.35
N LEU A 39 -1.01 2.70 -1.20
CA LEU A 39 -2.44 2.47 -1.06
C LEU A 39 -3.24 3.38 -1.99
N LEU A 40 -2.99 4.69 -1.97
CA LEU A 40 -3.75 5.67 -2.76
C LEU A 40 -3.60 5.45 -4.26
N ARG A 41 -2.39 5.14 -4.73
CA ARG A 41 -2.11 4.86 -6.14
C ARG A 41 -2.82 3.60 -6.66
N ASN A 42 -3.01 2.61 -5.80
CA ASN A 42 -3.57 1.30 -6.18
C ASN A 42 -5.03 1.11 -5.72
N ALA A 43 -5.62 2.06 -5.01
CA ALA A 43 -6.97 1.94 -4.46
C ALA A 43 -8.04 1.85 -5.56
N GLY A 44 -7.89 2.62 -6.64
CA GLY A 44 -8.91 2.69 -7.70
C GLY A 44 -10.30 2.92 -7.11
N ASP A 45 -11.27 2.10 -7.54
CA ASP A 45 -12.65 2.17 -7.05
C ASP A 45 -12.84 1.69 -5.62
N LEU A 46 -11.83 1.08 -4.97
CA LEU A 46 -11.90 0.64 -3.57
C LEU A 46 -11.93 1.83 -2.60
N ALA A 47 -11.31 2.95 -2.98
CA ALA A 47 -11.41 4.19 -2.23
C ALA A 47 -12.86 4.70 -2.27
N PRO A 48 -13.36 5.31 -1.18
CA PRO A 48 -14.70 5.88 -1.18
C PRO A 48 -14.74 7.12 -2.08
N THR A 49 -15.26 6.98 -3.30
CA THR A 49 -15.58 8.11 -4.16
C THR A 49 -16.88 8.78 -3.71
N GLY A 50 -16.97 10.09 -3.86
CA GLY A 50 -18.16 10.87 -3.52
C GLY A 50 -19.28 10.66 -4.53
N GLY A 51 -19.95 9.52 -4.49
CA GLY A 51 -21.10 9.23 -5.34
C GLY A 51 -22.00 8.19 -4.69
N ALA A 52 -23.19 8.62 -4.29
CA ALA A 52 -24.28 7.74 -3.87
C ALA A 52 -24.80 6.97 -5.09
N ALA A 53 -24.22 5.80 -5.38
CA ALA A 53 -24.75 4.91 -6.41
C ALA A 53 -24.46 3.46 -6.04
N ALA A 54 -25.26 2.91 -5.12
CA ALA A 54 -25.58 1.49 -5.05
C ALA A 54 -26.80 1.31 -4.13
N ALA A 55 -27.92 1.94 -4.52
CA ALA A 55 -29.22 1.45 -4.10
C ALA A 55 -29.69 0.46 -5.17
N ASN A 56 -30.22 -0.67 -4.72
CA ASN A 56 -30.95 -1.70 -5.46
C ASN A 56 -30.09 -2.86 -6.00
N THR A 57 -29.89 -3.88 -5.17
CA THR A 57 -30.07 -5.33 -5.42
C THR A 57 -29.34 -6.09 -4.31
N GLU A 58 -30.05 -6.50 -3.25
CA GLU A 58 -29.47 -6.92 -1.97
C GLU A 58 -28.57 -8.19 -2.06
N GLU A 59 -28.95 -9.19 -2.87
CA GLU A 59 -28.18 -10.44 -3.00
C GLU A 59 -26.92 -10.31 -3.88
N ALA A 60 -26.97 -9.48 -4.93
CA ALA A 60 -25.80 -9.15 -5.74
C ALA A 60 -24.85 -8.21 -4.98
N ALA A 61 -25.41 -7.27 -4.21
CA ALA A 61 -24.66 -6.32 -3.38
C ALA A 61 -23.85 -7.03 -2.29
N ASP A 62 -24.34 -8.10 -1.68
CA ASP A 62 -23.58 -8.86 -0.68
C ASP A 62 -22.38 -9.60 -1.28
N ALA A 63 -22.54 -10.24 -2.45
CA ALA A 63 -21.45 -10.91 -3.15
C ALA A 63 -20.39 -9.91 -3.68
N GLU A 64 -20.83 -8.76 -4.19
CA GLU A 64 -19.96 -7.66 -4.62
C GLU A 64 -19.23 -7.02 -3.44
N SER A 65 -19.93 -6.77 -2.32
CA SER A 65 -19.35 -6.28 -1.07
C SER A 65 -18.28 -7.23 -0.54
N GLY A 66 -18.56 -8.54 -0.53
CA GLY A 66 -17.59 -9.56 -0.14
C GLY A 66 -16.35 -9.60 -1.06
N THR A 67 -16.55 -9.42 -2.37
CA THR A 67 -15.44 -9.36 -3.34
C THR A 67 -14.59 -8.12 -3.16
N ARG A 68 -15.23 -6.97 -3.00
CA ARG A 68 -14.58 -5.67 -2.74
C ARG A 68 -13.78 -5.71 -1.44
N ASN A 69 -14.31 -6.35 -0.38
CA ASN A 69 -13.60 -6.52 0.88
C ASN A 69 -12.32 -7.36 0.70
N ARG A 70 -12.39 -8.49 -0.02
CA ARG A 70 -11.21 -9.31 -0.31
C ARG A 70 -10.15 -8.55 -1.11
N GLN A 71 -10.56 -7.78 -2.11
CA GLN A 71 -9.66 -6.92 -2.90
C GLN A 71 -8.97 -5.87 -2.02
N LEU A 72 -9.72 -5.24 -1.12
CA LEU A 72 -9.18 -4.30 -0.14
C LEU A 72 -8.16 -4.95 0.80
N GLN A 73 -8.48 -6.10 1.39
CA GLN A 73 -7.56 -6.83 2.26
C GLN A 73 -6.28 -7.26 1.53
N GLN A 74 -6.41 -7.66 0.27
CA GLN A 74 -5.26 -8.00 -0.58
C GLN A 74 -4.39 -6.78 -0.87
N LEU A 75 -4.99 -5.62 -1.18
CA LEU A 75 -4.26 -4.38 -1.36
C LEU A 75 -3.51 -3.96 -0.08
N ILE A 76 -4.17 -4.03 1.08
CA ILE A 76 -3.55 -3.74 2.37
C ILE A 76 -2.35 -4.67 2.60
N SER A 77 -2.51 -5.97 2.33
CA SER A 77 -1.46 -6.97 2.49
C SER A 77 -0.25 -6.69 1.57
N PHE A 78 -0.50 -6.38 0.29
CA PHE A 78 0.57 -6.03 -0.65
C PHE A 78 1.28 -4.74 -0.27
N SER A 79 0.55 -3.71 0.19
CA SER A 79 1.16 -2.46 0.63
C SER A 79 2.10 -2.67 1.83
N MET A 80 1.72 -3.55 2.77
CA MET A 80 2.53 -3.87 3.94
C MET A 80 3.75 -4.72 3.55
N ALA A 81 3.56 -5.73 2.70
CA ALA A 81 4.66 -6.55 2.19
C ALA A 81 5.71 -5.71 1.45
N TRP A 82 5.26 -4.76 0.62
CA TRP A 82 6.14 -3.83 -0.06
C TRP A 82 6.92 -2.94 0.91
N ALA A 83 6.24 -2.32 1.88
CA ALA A 83 6.89 -1.44 2.83
C ALA A 83 7.86 -2.21 3.76
N ASN A 84 7.51 -3.42 4.19
CA ASN A 84 8.41 -4.31 4.93
C ASN A 84 9.62 -4.72 4.09
N HIS A 85 9.44 -5.02 2.81
CA HIS A 85 10.55 -5.31 1.91
C HIS A 85 11.52 -4.12 1.83
N VAL A 86 11.00 -2.92 1.60
CA VAL A 86 11.79 -1.70 1.42
C VAL A 86 12.48 -1.27 2.71
N PHE A 87 11.78 -1.24 3.84
CA PHE A 87 12.30 -0.64 5.09
C PHE A 87 12.89 -1.66 6.05
N LEU A 88 12.42 -2.91 6.05
CA LEU A 88 12.86 -3.96 6.97
C LEU A 88 13.65 -5.07 6.28
N GLY A 89 13.75 -5.05 4.95
CA GLY A 89 14.52 -6.02 4.19
C GLY A 89 13.85 -7.40 4.11
N CYS A 90 12.56 -7.50 4.43
CA CYS A 90 11.83 -8.77 4.31
C CYS A 90 11.86 -9.30 2.86
N ARG A 91 11.79 -10.62 2.73
CA ARG A 91 11.77 -11.33 1.44
C ARG A 91 10.50 -12.17 1.38
N TYR A 92 9.89 -12.20 0.21
CA TYR A 92 8.66 -12.94 -0.08
C TYR A 92 8.86 -13.80 -1.34
N PRO A 93 7.98 -14.78 -1.61
CA PRO A 93 8.07 -15.57 -2.84
C PRO A 93 8.12 -14.68 -4.10
N GLN A 94 8.87 -15.13 -5.12
CA GLN A 94 9.15 -14.32 -6.32
C GLN A 94 7.89 -13.74 -6.97
N LYS A 95 6.83 -14.55 -7.11
CA LYS A 95 5.55 -14.11 -7.67
C LYS A 95 4.92 -12.94 -6.90
N VAL A 96 5.08 -12.91 -5.58
CA VAL A 96 4.61 -11.80 -4.73
C VAL A 96 5.50 -10.58 -4.95
N MET A 97 6.82 -10.79 -4.99
CA MET A 97 7.80 -9.72 -5.24
C MET A 97 7.54 -9.02 -6.58
N ASP A 98 7.37 -9.77 -7.67
CA ASP A 98 7.11 -9.22 -9.00
C ASP A 98 5.83 -8.36 -8.99
N LYS A 99 4.79 -8.85 -8.32
CA LYS A 99 3.51 -8.14 -8.21
C LYS A 99 3.63 -6.85 -7.40
N ILE A 100 4.23 -6.89 -6.21
CA ILE A 100 4.33 -5.70 -5.35
C ILE A 100 5.28 -4.64 -5.93
N LEU A 101 6.35 -5.05 -6.63
CA LEU A 101 7.26 -4.10 -7.30
C LEU A 101 6.58 -3.45 -8.51
N SER A 102 5.81 -4.21 -9.29
CA SER A 102 4.99 -3.66 -10.37
C SER A 102 3.94 -2.66 -9.85
N MET A 103 3.25 -2.97 -8.75
CA MET A 103 2.28 -2.05 -8.13
C MET A 103 2.92 -0.78 -7.54
N ALA A 104 4.19 -0.86 -7.16
CA ALA A 104 4.97 0.25 -6.62
C ALA A 104 5.70 1.08 -7.68
N GLU A 105 5.59 0.73 -8.96
CA GLU A 105 6.29 1.43 -10.03
C GLU A 105 6.00 2.95 -9.95
N GLY A 106 7.05 3.77 -10.01
CA GLY A 106 6.93 5.23 -9.89
C GLY A 106 6.83 5.78 -8.47
N ILE A 107 6.71 4.95 -7.43
CA ILE A 107 6.82 5.40 -6.04
C ILE A 107 8.30 5.58 -5.69
N LYS A 108 8.74 6.83 -5.52
CA LYS A 108 10.13 7.14 -5.18
C LYS A 108 10.35 7.02 -3.67
N VAL A 109 11.15 6.05 -3.23
CA VAL A 109 11.56 5.92 -1.83
C VAL A 109 12.89 6.61 -1.61
N THR A 110 12.90 7.65 -0.79
CA THR A 110 14.14 8.35 -0.40
C THR A 110 14.68 7.84 0.93
N GLY A 111 15.97 7.49 0.97
CA GLY A 111 16.67 7.08 2.19
C GLY A 111 16.28 5.69 2.69
N ALA A 112 15.90 4.76 1.82
CA ALA A 112 15.71 3.36 2.22
C ALA A 112 17.01 2.78 2.80
N PRO A 113 16.95 1.95 3.86
CA PRO A 113 18.14 1.27 4.37
C PRO A 113 18.78 0.38 3.29
N ILE A 114 20.10 0.33 3.24
CA ILE A 114 20.83 -0.62 2.39
C ILE A 114 20.87 -1.95 3.14
N HIS A 115 20.03 -2.89 2.72
CA HIS A 115 20.00 -4.23 3.29
C HIS A 115 21.09 -5.08 2.64
N THR A 116 22.22 -5.24 3.32
CA THR A 116 23.29 -6.15 2.88
C THR A 116 23.13 -7.49 3.58
N THR A 117 23.19 -8.59 2.84
CA THR A 117 23.14 -9.92 3.47
C THR A 117 24.46 -10.24 4.16
N ARG A 118 24.43 -11.12 5.17
CA ARG A 118 25.67 -11.59 5.83
C ARG A 118 26.64 -12.19 4.81
N ASP A 119 26.14 -12.95 3.85
CA ASP A 119 26.97 -13.64 2.86
C ASP A 119 27.62 -12.64 1.87
N GLU A 120 26.93 -11.56 1.51
CA GLU A 120 27.51 -10.43 0.75
C GLU A 120 28.63 -9.72 1.52
N LEU A 121 28.49 -9.56 2.84
CA LEU A 121 29.55 -8.98 3.69
C LEU A 121 30.77 -9.89 3.81
N VAL A 122 30.57 -11.22 3.79
CA VAL A 122 31.65 -12.21 3.85
C VAL A 122 32.37 -12.33 2.50
N ALA A 123 31.64 -12.32 1.37
CA ALA A 123 32.21 -12.40 0.03
C ALA A 123 33.10 -11.19 -0.33
N LYS A 124 32.84 -10.02 0.26
CA LYS A 124 33.61 -8.78 -0.01
C LYS A 124 34.93 -8.68 0.78
N LYS A 125 35.20 -9.64 1.68
CA LYS A 125 36.43 -9.73 2.48
C LYS A 125 37.42 -10.80 1.98
N GLY A 126 37.12 -11.47 0.87
CA GLY A 126 37.98 -12.48 0.23
C GLY A 126 38.90 -11.87 -0.82
#